data_AF-A0A212TJF9-F1
#
_entry.id   AF-A0A212TJF9-F1
#
_cell.length_a   1.000
_cell.length_b   1.000
_cell.length_c   1.000
_cell.angle_alpha   90.00
_cell.angle_beta   90.00
_cell.angle_gamma   90.00
#
_symmetry.space_group_name_H-M   'P 1'
#
loop_
_entity.id
_entity.type
_entity.pdbx_description
1 polymer ?
#
loop_
_entity_poly.entity_id
_entity_poly.type
_entity_poly.pdbx_seq_one_letter_code
_entity_poly.pdbx_strand_id
1 'polypeptide(L)'
;MFMNSTIFFSTWLLALTACQSNSTPPVAQEVAALKAPNSGPAPESGLAATNPERIQDTMLTVNGLRHRELTTQLLERQLGRPDSIKKGAVECGGYFATETSPEGDWWYYGNTMYEVNGTRAILYSFDVTTGKFKGKLGKLILDQNTTLEDVRRFYPLSAKEAEKPASGQRGEEMSLPFEYKGEMMDDSLILLFRKGRLQEVVFFSPC
;
A
#
# COMPACT_ATOMS: atom_id res chain seq x y z
N MET A 1 -46.19 -34.36 6.22
CA MET A 1 -45.13 -35.04 5.47
C MET A 1 -43.89 -35.00 6.35
N PHE A 2 -43.38 -36.17 6.72
CA PHE A 2 -42.42 -36.37 7.81
C PHE A 2 -41.00 -35.89 7.50
N MET A 3 -40.28 -35.59 8.58
CA MET A 3 -38.85 -35.34 8.76
C MET A 3 -37.90 -36.08 7.81
N ASN A 4 -36.71 -35.49 7.57
CA ASN A 4 -35.49 -36.10 8.10
C ASN A 4 -34.30 -35.14 8.17
N SER A 5 -33.69 -35.18 9.35
CA SER A 5 -32.49 -34.50 9.81
C SER A 5 -31.36 -35.53 9.80
N THR A 6 -30.19 -35.19 9.28
CA THR A 6 -29.00 -36.04 9.40
C THR A 6 -27.78 -35.19 9.77
N ILE A 7 -27.40 -35.30 11.03
CA ILE A 7 -26.17 -34.79 11.62
C ILE A 7 -25.08 -35.85 11.41
N PHE A 8 -23.93 -35.48 10.83
CA PHE A 8 -22.73 -36.31 10.85
C PHE A 8 -21.71 -35.70 11.81
N PHE A 9 -21.57 -36.36 12.97
CA PHE A 9 -20.40 -36.26 13.83
C PHE A 9 -19.26 -37.08 13.20
N SER A 10 -18.06 -36.49 13.10
CA SER A 10 -16.83 -37.27 13.00
C SER A 10 -15.75 -36.59 13.84
N THR A 11 -15.56 -37.15 15.03
CA THR A 11 -14.41 -37.00 15.90
C THR A 11 -13.23 -37.79 15.34
N TRP A 12 -12.09 -37.12 15.11
CA TRP A 12 -10.80 -37.80 14.97
C TRP A 12 -9.84 -37.35 16.07
N LEU A 13 -9.31 -38.36 16.75
CA LEU A 13 -8.42 -38.33 17.91
C LEU A 13 -6.96 -38.11 17.50
N LEU A 14 -6.25 -37.35 18.34
CA LEU A 14 -4.89 -37.54 18.87
C LEU A 14 -3.74 -38.02 17.97
N ALA A 15 -2.68 -37.21 17.94
CA ALA A 15 -1.29 -37.68 17.98
C ALA A 15 -0.43 -36.75 18.86
N LEU A 16 0.06 -37.30 19.96
CA LEU A 16 1.15 -36.80 20.81
C LEU A 16 2.49 -37.21 20.16
N THR A 17 3.44 -36.29 20.04
CA THR A 17 4.88 -36.63 19.99
C THR A 17 5.71 -35.56 20.72
N ALA A 18 6.76 -36.06 21.37
CA ALA A 18 7.50 -35.43 22.45
C ALA A 18 8.68 -34.53 22.02
N CYS A 19 9.10 -33.72 22.99
CA CYS A 19 10.42 -33.22 23.36
C CYS A 19 11.62 -33.34 22.39
N GLN A 20 12.40 -32.26 22.28
CA GLN A 20 13.81 -32.15 22.73
C GLN A 20 14.30 -30.71 22.44
N SER A 21 14.43 -29.85 23.46
CA SER A 21 15.67 -29.54 24.19
C SER A 21 16.85 -29.16 23.30
N ASN A 22 17.19 -27.86 23.27
CA ASN A 22 18.54 -27.40 22.92
C ASN A 22 19.07 -26.49 24.03
N SER A 23 20.20 -26.95 24.58
CA SER A 23 20.92 -26.37 25.69
C SER A 23 21.70 -25.13 25.27
N THR A 24 21.57 -24.10 26.08
CA THR A 24 22.37 -22.89 26.12
C THR A 24 23.85 -23.21 26.44
N PRO A 25 24.82 -22.74 25.65
CA PRO A 25 26.21 -22.76 26.07
C PRO A 25 26.50 -21.63 27.09
N PRO A 26 27.40 -21.85 28.06
CA PRO A 26 27.64 -20.93 29.17
C PRO A 26 28.38 -19.67 28.73
N VAL A 27 27.93 -18.55 29.29
CA VAL A 27 28.62 -17.25 29.28
C VAL A 27 29.88 -17.38 30.12
N ALA A 28 31.04 -17.28 29.48
CA ALA A 28 32.30 -16.97 30.14
C ALA A 28 32.41 -15.45 30.30
N GLN A 29 32.31 -14.97 31.54
CA GLN A 29 32.75 -13.63 31.91
C GLN A 29 34.27 -13.65 32.08
N GLU A 30 34.98 -12.95 31.20
CA GLU A 30 36.33 -12.49 31.47
C GLU A 30 36.29 -10.96 31.62
N VAL A 31 36.59 -10.51 32.83
CA VAL A 31 36.72 -9.09 33.17
C VAL A 31 38.12 -8.66 32.74
N ALA A 32 38.20 -7.97 31.60
CA ALA A 32 39.35 -7.16 31.24
C ALA A 32 38.92 -5.69 31.16
N ALA A 33 39.28 -4.92 32.18
CA ALA A 33 39.26 -3.47 32.10
C ALA A 33 40.33 -3.00 31.10
N LEU A 34 39.98 -2.10 30.17
CA LEU A 34 40.85 -1.00 29.71
C LEU A 34 40.16 -0.10 28.66
N LYS A 35 40.26 1.21 28.95
CA LYS A 35 40.26 2.39 28.08
C LYS A 35 38.94 2.86 27.45
N ALA A 36 38.52 4.03 27.92
CA ALA A 36 37.58 4.93 27.24
C ALA A 36 38.09 5.25 25.82
N PRO A 37 37.28 5.01 24.76
CA PRO A 37 37.56 5.57 23.45
C PRO A 37 36.97 6.98 23.35
N ASN A 38 37.78 7.87 22.79
CA ASN A 38 37.43 9.19 22.29
C ASN A 38 36.01 9.25 21.74
N SER A 39 35.27 10.29 22.15
CA SER A 39 34.09 10.81 21.48
C SER A 39 34.45 11.22 20.05
N GLY A 40 34.31 10.26 19.13
CA GLY A 40 34.19 10.53 17.70
C GLY A 40 32.88 11.26 17.41
N PRO A 41 32.79 11.98 16.27
CA PRO A 41 31.59 12.71 15.91
C PRO A 41 30.39 11.76 15.84
N ALA A 42 29.23 12.27 16.25
CA ALA A 42 27.96 11.57 16.24
C ALA A 42 27.76 10.85 14.89
N PRO A 43 27.19 9.63 14.88
CA PRO A 43 26.82 9.01 13.63
C PRO A 43 25.84 9.96 12.93
N GLU A 44 26.26 10.50 11.79
CA GLU A 44 25.32 11.03 10.81
C GLU A 44 24.25 9.96 10.63
N SER A 45 23.00 10.38 10.80
CA SER A 45 21.81 9.57 10.60
C SER A 45 21.84 8.97 9.20
N GLY A 46 22.45 7.80 9.08
CA GLY A 46 22.52 7.00 7.88
C GLY A 46 21.16 6.37 7.60
N LEU A 47 20.19 7.18 7.19
CA LEU A 47 19.15 6.69 6.31
C LEU A 47 19.73 6.74 4.89
N ALA A 48 20.54 5.73 4.58
CA ALA A 48 20.89 5.45 3.21
C ALA A 48 19.59 5.20 2.43
N ALA A 49 19.21 6.15 1.59
CA ALA A 49 18.14 6.00 0.62
C ALA A 49 18.62 5.02 -0.46
N THR A 50 18.49 3.72 -0.20
CA THR A 50 18.99 2.66 -1.10
C THR A 50 17.88 1.97 -1.87
N ASN A 51 16.77 2.67 -2.17
CA ASN A 51 15.84 2.23 -3.21
C ASN A 51 16.03 3.12 -4.47
N PRO A 52 16.77 2.65 -5.49
CA PRO A 52 16.85 3.33 -6.78
C PRO A 52 15.55 3.24 -7.59
N GLU A 53 14.61 2.39 -7.19
CA GLU A 53 13.32 2.28 -7.86
C GLU A 53 12.46 3.49 -7.52
N ARG A 54 12.17 4.27 -8.54
CA ARG A 54 11.40 5.51 -8.45
C ARG A 54 10.41 5.55 -9.59
N ILE A 55 9.28 6.18 -9.33
CA ILE A 55 8.26 6.37 -10.34
C ILE A 55 7.99 7.86 -10.53
N GLN A 56 7.82 8.26 -11.79
CA GLN A 56 7.35 9.60 -12.10
C GLN A 56 5.84 9.58 -12.21
N ASP A 57 5.20 10.65 -11.76
CA ASP A 57 3.75 10.84 -11.87
C ASP A 57 3.23 10.64 -13.31
N THR A 58 4.02 11.08 -14.28
CA THR A 58 3.74 11.00 -15.72
C THR A 58 3.68 9.56 -16.25
N MET A 59 4.21 8.58 -15.52
CA MET A 59 4.16 7.17 -15.88
C MET A 59 2.80 6.55 -15.58
N LEU A 60 1.97 7.20 -14.75
CA LEU A 60 0.71 6.67 -14.27
C LEU A 60 -0.49 7.19 -15.04
N THR A 61 -1.27 6.25 -15.57
CA THR A 61 -2.60 6.53 -16.10
C THR A 61 -3.61 5.56 -15.53
N VAL A 62 -4.84 6.01 -15.32
CA VAL A 62 -5.98 5.19 -14.89
C VAL A 62 -7.08 5.33 -15.92
N ASN A 63 -7.55 4.20 -16.44
CA ASN A 63 -8.48 4.13 -17.57
C ASN A 63 -8.01 4.96 -18.79
N GLY A 64 -6.69 5.05 -18.99
CA GLY A 64 -6.06 5.79 -20.09
C GLY A 64 -5.92 7.29 -19.87
N LEU A 65 -6.27 7.80 -18.68
CA LEU A 65 -6.21 9.22 -18.33
C LEU A 65 -5.21 9.47 -17.21
N ARG A 66 -4.73 10.71 -17.09
CA ARG A 66 -3.96 11.11 -15.90
C ARG A 66 -4.86 11.06 -14.67
N HIS A 67 -4.30 10.61 -13.56
CA HIS A 67 -5.01 10.47 -12.29
C HIS A 67 -5.17 11.82 -11.55
N ARG A 68 -4.32 12.80 -11.89
CA ARG A 68 -4.39 14.19 -11.40
C ARG A 68 -5.21 15.09 -12.33
N GLU A 69 -5.71 16.19 -11.76
CA GLU A 69 -6.32 17.32 -12.48
C GLU A 69 -7.66 16.98 -13.18
N LEU A 70 -8.48 16.14 -12.54
CA LEU A 70 -9.83 15.88 -13.03
C LEU A 70 -10.78 17.00 -12.58
N THR A 71 -11.80 17.27 -13.39
CA THR A 71 -12.94 18.08 -12.94
C THR A 71 -14.08 17.17 -12.49
N THR A 72 -14.89 17.62 -11.54
CA THR A 72 -16.09 16.88 -11.11
C THR A 72 -17.02 16.57 -12.28
N GLN A 73 -17.20 17.53 -13.20
CA GLN A 73 -17.96 17.33 -14.42
C GLN A 73 -17.38 16.24 -15.33
N LEU A 74 -16.06 16.19 -15.50
CA LEU A 74 -15.40 15.16 -16.29
C LEU A 74 -15.57 13.78 -15.64
N LEU A 75 -15.39 13.73 -14.32
CA LEU A 75 -15.52 12.52 -13.52
C LEU A 75 -16.94 11.94 -13.64
N GLU A 76 -17.97 12.76 -13.42
CA GLU A 76 -19.37 12.34 -13.53
C GLU A 76 -19.75 11.90 -14.93
N ARG A 77 -19.22 12.59 -15.96
CA ARG A 77 -19.44 12.19 -17.36
C ARG A 77 -18.87 10.81 -17.66
N GLN A 78 -17.76 10.43 -17.01
CA GLN A 78 -17.06 9.18 -17.26
C GLN A 78 -17.61 8.02 -16.43
N LEU A 79 -17.92 8.27 -15.16
CA LEU A 79 -18.23 7.24 -14.19
C LEU A 79 -19.70 7.22 -13.75
N GLY A 80 -20.48 8.24 -14.15
CA GLY A 80 -21.80 8.50 -13.61
C GLY A 80 -21.73 9.23 -12.27
N ARG A 81 -22.84 9.23 -11.54
CA ARG A 81 -22.87 9.79 -10.18
C ARG A 81 -22.10 8.88 -9.21
N PRO A 82 -21.45 9.43 -8.17
CA PRO A 82 -20.82 8.62 -7.14
C PRO A 82 -21.87 7.81 -6.37
N ASP A 83 -21.47 6.62 -5.91
CA ASP A 83 -22.31 5.73 -5.10
C ASP A 83 -22.57 6.33 -3.70
N SER A 84 -21.57 7.05 -3.16
CA SER A 84 -21.71 7.83 -1.94
C SER A 84 -20.74 9.00 -1.88
N ILE A 85 -21.07 10.01 -1.06
CA ILE A 85 -20.23 11.18 -0.80
C ILE A 85 -20.13 11.35 0.71
N LYS A 86 -18.90 11.43 1.24
CA LYS A 86 -18.62 11.86 2.61
C LYS A 86 -18.10 13.28 2.58
N LYS A 87 -18.88 14.23 3.10
CA LYS A 87 -18.54 15.64 3.06
C LYS A 87 -17.59 16.03 4.17
N GLY A 88 -16.61 16.88 3.88
CA GLY A 88 -15.63 17.36 4.87
C GLY A 88 -14.95 16.21 5.61
N ALA A 89 -14.54 15.17 4.86
CA ALA A 89 -14.00 13.94 5.43
C ALA A 89 -12.55 13.70 5.01
N VAL A 90 -12.02 14.56 4.15
CA VAL A 90 -10.62 14.58 3.75
C VAL A 90 -9.85 15.29 4.86
N GLU A 91 -9.14 14.50 5.67
CA GLU A 91 -8.28 14.99 6.75
C GLU A 91 -6.87 15.29 6.21
N CYS A 92 -5.85 15.32 7.08
CA CYS A 92 -4.46 15.53 6.69
C CYS A 92 -4.02 14.55 5.57
N GLY A 93 -3.06 14.97 4.74
CA GLY A 93 -2.64 14.19 3.58
C GLY A 93 -3.59 14.27 2.38
N GLY A 94 -4.67 15.06 2.47
CA GLY A 94 -5.47 15.45 1.31
C GLY A 94 -4.67 16.34 0.33
N TYR A 95 -4.78 16.07 -0.96
CA TYR A 95 -4.08 16.79 -2.02
C TYR A 95 -4.49 18.27 -2.11
N PHE A 96 -5.76 18.59 -1.81
CA PHE A 96 -6.27 19.95 -1.79
C PHE A 96 -6.24 20.57 -0.40
N ALA A 97 -5.69 19.90 0.61
CA ALA A 97 -5.60 20.43 1.96
C ALA A 97 -4.67 21.66 1.97
N THR A 98 -5.23 22.80 2.35
CA THR A 98 -4.46 24.01 2.69
C THR A 98 -5.02 24.57 3.99
N GLU A 99 -4.23 25.35 4.75
CA GLU A 99 -4.67 25.95 6.03
C GLU A 99 -5.96 26.78 5.91
N THR A 100 -6.30 27.21 4.69
CA THR A 100 -7.40 28.13 4.38
C THR A 100 -8.49 27.54 3.50
N SER A 101 -8.33 26.29 3.01
CA SER A 101 -9.33 25.66 2.14
C SER A 101 -10.35 24.88 2.98
N PRO A 102 -11.64 24.88 2.59
CA PRO A 102 -12.60 23.97 3.18
C PRO A 102 -12.12 22.52 2.96
N GLU A 103 -12.34 21.68 3.97
CA GLU A 103 -12.06 20.23 3.91
C GLU A 103 -12.68 19.63 2.64
N GLY A 104 -11.92 18.76 1.98
CA GLY A 104 -12.41 18.06 0.80
C GLY A 104 -13.50 17.04 1.14
N ASP A 105 -14.23 16.65 0.11
CA ASP A 105 -15.19 15.55 0.16
C ASP A 105 -14.54 14.27 -0.38
N TRP A 106 -14.89 13.12 0.19
CA TRP A 106 -14.62 11.82 -0.43
C TRP A 106 -15.79 11.39 -1.31
N TRP A 107 -15.53 11.19 -2.59
CA TRP A 107 -16.48 10.61 -3.55
C TRP A 107 -16.11 9.16 -3.83
N TYR A 108 -17.08 8.25 -3.67
CA TYR A 108 -16.87 6.81 -3.81
C TYR A 108 -17.55 6.26 -5.07
N TYR A 109 -16.82 5.43 -5.80
CA TYR A 109 -17.30 4.63 -6.92
C TYR A 109 -16.94 3.16 -6.66
N GLY A 110 -17.77 2.47 -5.88
CA GLY A 110 -17.42 1.23 -5.21
C GLY A 110 -16.30 1.47 -4.19
N ASN A 111 -15.22 0.69 -4.30
CA ASN A 111 -14.03 0.84 -3.46
C ASN A 111 -13.03 1.87 -4.01
N THR A 112 -13.29 2.47 -5.19
CA THR A 112 -12.46 3.54 -5.75
C THR A 112 -12.85 4.88 -5.13
N MET A 113 -11.87 5.65 -4.67
CA MET A 113 -12.08 6.90 -3.95
C MET A 113 -11.40 8.09 -4.64
N TYR A 114 -12.15 9.19 -4.75
CA TYR A 114 -11.65 10.48 -5.22
C TYR A 114 -11.77 11.52 -4.11
N GLU A 115 -10.72 12.32 -3.95
CA GLU A 115 -10.81 13.58 -3.22
C GLU A 115 -11.45 14.63 -4.13
N VAL A 116 -12.45 15.34 -3.61
CA VAL A 116 -13.15 16.39 -4.35
C VAL A 116 -13.18 17.68 -3.55
N ASN A 117 -12.78 18.78 -4.19
CA ASN A 117 -12.87 20.13 -3.62
C ASN A 117 -13.42 21.09 -4.68
N GLY A 118 -14.72 21.41 -4.56
CA GLY A 118 -15.44 22.24 -5.52
C GLY A 118 -15.53 21.59 -6.90
N THR A 119 -14.87 22.17 -7.90
CA THR A 119 -14.85 21.66 -9.28
C THR A 119 -13.69 20.74 -9.57
N ARG A 120 -12.75 20.57 -8.62
CA ARG A 120 -11.55 19.76 -8.76
C ARG A 120 -11.74 18.40 -8.12
N ALA A 121 -11.20 17.38 -8.77
CA ALA A 121 -11.16 16.02 -8.29
C ALA A 121 -9.76 15.43 -8.53
N ILE A 122 -9.30 14.58 -7.62
CA ILE A 122 -8.09 13.79 -7.79
C ILE A 122 -8.33 12.37 -7.29
N LEU A 123 -7.78 11.40 -8.01
CA LEU A 123 -7.89 10.01 -7.62
C LEU A 123 -7.01 9.73 -6.39
N TYR A 124 -7.60 9.21 -5.33
CA TYR A 124 -6.88 8.83 -4.12
C TYR A 124 -6.55 7.34 -4.10
N SER A 125 -7.52 6.48 -4.45
CA SER A 125 -7.27 5.06 -4.63
C SER A 125 -8.21 4.46 -5.66
N PHE A 126 -7.79 3.39 -6.35
CA PHE A 126 -8.67 2.63 -7.23
C PHE A 126 -8.60 1.13 -6.98
N ASP A 127 -9.78 0.53 -6.93
CA ASP A 127 -9.98 -0.91 -6.88
C ASP A 127 -9.91 -1.51 -8.29
N VAL A 128 -9.07 -2.54 -8.44
CA VAL A 128 -8.95 -3.25 -9.72
C VAL A 128 -9.85 -4.47 -9.81
N THR A 129 -10.41 -4.95 -8.69
CA THR A 129 -11.04 -6.27 -8.58
C THR A 129 -12.29 -6.44 -9.44
N THR A 130 -12.98 -5.34 -9.74
CA THR A 130 -14.19 -5.34 -10.59
C THR A 130 -13.90 -5.21 -12.09
N GLY A 131 -12.67 -4.87 -12.47
CA GLY A 131 -12.30 -4.55 -13.85
C GLY A 131 -12.80 -3.19 -14.37
N LYS A 132 -13.53 -2.43 -13.54
CA LYS A 132 -14.00 -1.07 -13.88
C LYS A 132 -12.84 -0.07 -13.95
N PHE A 133 -11.81 -0.26 -13.14
CA PHE A 133 -10.60 0.55 -13.15
C PHE A 133 -9.39 -0.31 -13.48
N LYS A 134 -8.53 0.24 -14.34
CA LYS A 134 -7.21 -0.30 -14.64
C LYS A 134 -6.19 0.82 -14.68
N GLY A 135 -5.05 0.59 -14.07
CA GLY A 135 -3.90 1.46 -14.13
C GLY A 135 -2.88 0.99 -15.19
N LYS A 136 -2.01 1.91 -15.57
CA LYS A 136 -0.77 1.61 -16.29
C LYS A 136 0.34 2.43 -15.65
N LEU A 137 1.42 1.76 -15.28
CA LEU A 137 2.65 2.34 -14.74
C LEU A 137 3.80 2.04 -15.70
N GLY A 138 4.12 3.00 -16.57
CA GLY A 138 5.10 2.77 -17.63
C GLY A 138 4.67 1.63 -18.57
N LYS A 139 5.34 0.47 -18.49
CA LYS A 139 4.98 -0.75 -19.25
C LYS A 139 4.13 -1.75 -18.46
N LEU A 140 4.04 -1.58 -17.14
CA LEU A 140 3.26 -2.44 -16.26
C LEU A 140 1.78 -2.07 -16.32
N ILE A 141 0.92 -3.08 -16.48
CA ILE A 141 -0.53 -2.95 -16.32
C ILE A 141 -0.89 -3.27 -14.87
N LEU A 142 -1.75 -2.45 -14.29
CA LEU A 142 -2.30 -2.61 -12.94
C LEU A 142 -3.80 -2.92 -13.08
N ASP A 143 -4.16 -4.19 -13.12
CA ASP A 143 -5.54 -4.66 -13.21
C ASP A 143 -5.78 -5.90 -12.32
N GLN A 144 -6.99 -6.46 -12.37
CA GLN A 144 -7.38 -7.65 -11.59
C GLN A 144 -6.52 -8.90 -11.82
N ASN A 145 -5.77 -8.95 -12.92
CA ASN A 145 -4.91 -10.07 -13.27
C ASN A 145 -3.46 -9.85 -12.82
N THR A 146 -3.07 -8.62 -12.48
CA THR A 146 -1.72 -8.28 -12.03
C THR A 146 -1.36 -9.05 -10.77
N THR A 147 -0.22 -9.75 -10.81
CA THR A 147 0.33 -10.48 -9.67
C THR A 147 1.51 -9.73 -9.05
N LEU A 148 1.87 -10.10 -7.81
CA LEU A 148 3.08 -9.59 -7.18
C LEU A 148 4.32 -9.95 -8.01
N GLU A 149 4.35 -11.14 -8.63
CA GLU A 149 5.42 -11.57 -9.52
C GLU A 149 5.55 -10.68 -10.76
N ASP A 150 4.43 -10.24 -11.33
CA ASP A 150 4.46 -9.31 -12.46
C ASP A 150 5.08 -7.97 -12.06
N VAL A 151 4.73 -7.44 -10.87
CA VAL A 151 5.30 -6.18 -10.37
C VAL A 151 6.78 -6.35 -10.02
N ARG A 152 7.16 -7.46 -9.36
CA ARG A 152 8.54 -7.79 -8.97
C ARG A 152 9.51 -7.81 -10.17
N ARG A 153 9.03 -8.10 -11.39
CA ARG A 153 9.87 -8.03 -12.60
C ARG A 153 10.30 -6.61 -12.96
N PHE A 154 9.53 -5.60 -12.57
CA PHE A 154 9.83 -4.19 -12.82
C PHE A 154 10.41 -3.48 -11.59
N TYR A 155 9.94 -3.85 -10.40
CA TYR A 155 10.29 -3.22 -9.13
C TYR A 155 10.70 -4.25 -8.06
N PRO A 156 11.78 -5.03 -8.29
CA PRO A 156 12.19 -6.12 -7.40
C PRO A 156 12.57 -5.69 -5.97
N LEU A 157 13.04 -4.47 -5.75
CA LEU A 157 13.42 -3.98 -4.42
C LEU A 157 12.19 -3.61 -3.60
N SER A 158 11.28 -2.85 -4.22
CA SER A 158 10.03 -2.43 -3.60
C SER A 158 9.12 -3.64 -3.31
N ALA A 159 9.09 -4.63 -4.20
CA ALA A 159 8.33 -5.87 -4.00
C ALA A 159 8.78 -6.71 -2.79
N LYS A 160 9.99 -6.51 -2.25
CA LYS A 160 10.43 -7.17 -1.00
C LYS A 160 9.69 -6.66 0.22
N GLU A 161 9.10 -5.47 0.17
CA GLU A 161 8.28 -4.93 1.25
C GLU A 161 7.02 -5.77 1.45
N ALA A 162 6.43 -6.26 0.36
CA ALA A 162 5.28 -7.16 0.40
C ALA A 162 5.60 -8.52 1.04
N GLU A 163 6.87 -8.90 1.16
CA GLU A 163 7.27 -10.14 1.84
C GLU A 163 7.33 -9.97 3.36
N LYS A 164 7.33 -8.73 3.86
CA LYS A 164 7.32 -8.43 5.30
C LYS A 164 5.88 -8.40 5.80
N PRO A 165 5.57 -8.98 6.97
CA PRO A 165 4.27 -8.75 7.60
C PRO A 165 4.10 -7.25 7.84
N ALA A 166 3.17 -6.59 7.13
CA ALA A 166 2.84 -5.20 7.41
C ALA A 166 2.29 -5.09 8.84
N SER A 167 2.55 -3.96 9.51
CA SER A 167 2.07 -3.70 10.86
C SER A 167 0.54 -3.60 10.83
N GLY A 168 -0.15 -4.73 11.05
CA GLY A 168 -1.61 -4.81 11.19
C GLY A 168 -2.30 -5.79 10.24
N GLN A 169 -1.75 -6.05 9.05
CA GLN A 169 -2.23 -7.11 8.13
C GLN A 169 -1.05 -7.84 7.46
N ARG A 170 -1.20 -9.15 7.22
CA ARG A 170 -0.14 -9.99 6.64
C ARG A 170 0.26 -9.51 5.23
N GLY A 171 1.53 -9.13 5.07
CA GLY A 171 2.43 -9.46 3.96
C GLY A 171 1.93 -9.38 2.52
N GLU A 172 1.23 -8.30 2.16
CA GLU A 172 0.69 -8.12 0.81
C GLU A 172 0.69 -6.63 0.37
N GLU A 173 1.54 -5.79 0.95
CA GLU A 173 1.64 -4.34 0.63
C GLU A 173 3.05 -3.99 0.16
N MET A 174 3.18 -3.18 -0.88
CA MET A 174 4.47 -2.58 -1.27
C MET A 174 4.31 -1.10 -1.62
N SER A 175 5.35 -0.32 -1.33
CA SER A 175 5.42 1.11 -1.66
C SER A 175 6.36 1.36 -2.82
N LEU A 176 5.93 2.18 -3.78
CA LEU A 176 6.75 2.69 -4.89
C LEU A 176 6.91 4.20 -4.71
N PRO A 177 8.10 4.71 -4.36
CA PRO A 177 8.27 6.13 -4.08
C PRO A 177 8.20 6.97 -5.35
N PHE A 178 7.57 8.14 -5.24
CA PHE A 178 7.54 9.10 -6.34
C PHE A 178 8.84 9.91 -6.42
N GLU A 179 9.19 10.32 -7.64
CA GLU A 179 10.21 11.34 -7.87
C GLU A 179 9.66 12.52 -8.69
N TYR A 180 10.23 13.69 -8.45
CA TYR A 180 9.99 14.89 -9.23
C TYR A 180 11.31 15.58 -9.55
N LYS A 181 11.60 15.77 -10.85
CA LYS A 181 12.85 16.39 -11.34
C LYS A 181 14.14 15.75 -10.78
N GLY A 182 14.10 14.45 -10.50
CA GLY A 182 15.24 13.68 -9.96
C GLY A 182 15.33 13.67 -8.43
N GLU A 183 14.45 14.40 -7.74
CA GLU A 183 14.36 14.42 -6.29
C GLU A 183 13.28 13.46 -5.80
N MET A 184 13.54 12.79 -4.67
CA MET A 184 12.56 11.92 -4.02
C MET A 184 11.46 12.76 -3.40
N MET A 185 10.22 12.33 -3.60
CA MET A 185 9.06 12.87 -2.91
C MET A 185 8.76 12.01 -1.69
N ASP A 186 8.09 12.60 -0.70
CA ASP A 186 7.54 11.84 0.43
C ASP A 186 6.30 11.02 0.02
N ASP A 187 5.70 11.35 -1.13
CA ASP A 187 4.59 10.62 -1.73
C ASP A 187 5.03 9.23 -2.22
N SER A 188 4.11 8.27 -2.15
CA SER A 188 4.31 6.94 -2.74
C SER A 188 3.05 6.36 -3.37
N LEU A 189 3.23 5.44 -4.31
CA LEU A 189 2.17 4.59 -4.82
C LEU A 189 2.19 3.27 -4.07
N ILE A 190 1.16 3.03 -3.26
CA ILE A 190 1.01 1.79 -2.50
C ILE A 190 0.21 0.81 -3.33
N LEU A 191 0.73 -0.41 -3.46
CA LEU A 191 0.05 -1.53 -4.13
C LEU A 191 -0.37 -2.56 -3.09
N LEU A 192 -1.67 -2.80 -2.98
CA LEU A 192 -2.27 -3.75 -2.06
C LEU A 192 -2.62 -5.04 -2.79
N PHE A 193 -2.04 -6.14 -2.36
CA PHE A 193 -2.26 -7.47 -2.89
C PHE A 193 -3.13 -8.30 -1.94
N ARG A 194 -3.76 -9.33 -2.48
CA ARG A 194 -4.42 -10.38 -1.72
C ARG A 194 -4.28 -11.71 -2.40
N LYS A 195 -3.76 -12.70 -1.67
CA LYS A 195 -3.41 -14.02 -2.20
C LYS A 195 -2.56 -13.91 -3.48
N GLY A 196 -1.60 -12.98 -3.49
CA GLY A 196 -0.69 -12.71 -4.60
C GLY A 196 -1.26 -11.92 -5.78
N ARG A 197 -2.50 -11.42 -5.70
CA ARG A 197 -3.16 -10.63 -6.77
C ARG A 197 -3.44 -9.20 -6.34
N LEU A 198 -3.23 -8.24 -7.23
CA LEU A 198 -3.52 -6.83 -6.96
C LEU A 198 -5.01 -6.64 -6.65
N GLN A 199 -5.30 -5.88 -5.60
CA GLN A 199 -6.66 -5.52 -5.17
C GLN A 199 -6.90 -4.03 -5.36
N GLU A 200 -5.98 -3.22 -4.87
CA GLU A 200 -6.13 -1.76 -4.81
C GLU A 200 -4.78 -1.09 -5.01
N VAL A 201 -4.84 0.11 -5.57
CA VAL A 201 -3.72 1.02 -5.76
C VAL A 201 -4.05 2.33 -5.07
N VAL A 202 -3.18 2.79 -4.16
CA VAL A 202 -3.38 3.99 -3.35
C VAL A 202 -2.28 5.01 -3.66
N PHE A 203 -2.70 6.26 -3.91
CA PHE A 203 -1.81 7.41 -4.02
C PHE A 203 -1.65 8.00 -2.62
N PHE A 204 -0.57 7.60 -1.94
CA PHE A 204 -0.32 7.98 -0.55
C PHE A 204 0.56 9.23 -0.47
N SER A 205 0.13 10.19 0.34
CA SER A 205 0.91 11.35 0.75
C SER A 205 0.89 11.41 2.28
N PRO A 206 2.05 11.52 2.96
CA PRO A 206 2.07 11.56 4.41
C PRO A 206 1.49 12.86 4.98
N CYS A 207 0.95 12.74 6.18
CA CYS A 207 0.85 13.84 7.14
C CYS A 207 2.18 13.91 7.93
#